data_AF-A0A1S9BR20-F1
#
_entry.id   AF-A0A1S9BR20-F1
#
_cell.length_a   1.000
_cell.length_b   1.000
_cell.length_c   1.000
_cell.angle_alpha   90.00
_cell.angle_beta   90.00
_cell.angle_gamma   90.00
#
_symmetry.space_group_name_H-M   'P 1'
#
loop_
_entity.id
_entity.type
_entity.pdbx_description
1 polymer ?
#
loop_
_entity_poly.entity_id
_entity_poly.type
_entity_poly.pdbx_seq_one_letter_code
_entity_poly.pdbx_strand_id
1 'polypeptide(L)' 'MKLATDVLIGIQHQIGGGIVYLDCEDKVPLTSFYQRQNFKQFDDRLSSEDNQKYIQFIRFF' A
#
# COMPACT_ATOMS: atom_id res chain seq x y z
N MET A 1 18.72 -9.28 16.47
CA MET A 1 18.52 -7.84 16.21
C MET A 1 17.07 -7.65 15.78
N LYS A 2 16.34 -6.69 16.37
CA LYS A 2 15.03 -6.28 15.84
C LYS A 2 15.27 -5.28 14.72
N LEU A 3 14.73 -5.54 13.54
CA LEU A 3 14.73 -4.56 12.46
C LEU A 3 13.68 -3.48 12.77
N ALA A 4 13.87 -2.28 12.22
CA ALA A 4 12.89 -1.20 12.35
C ALA A 4 11.49 -1.62 11.86
N THR A 5 11.43 -2.50 10.85
CA THR A 5 10.19 -3.13 10.35
C THR A 5 9.46 -3.94 11.41
N ASP A 6 10.15 -4.63 12.31
CA ASP A 6 9.52 -5.44 13.36
C ASP A 6 8.79 -4.56 14.38
N VAL A 7 9.34 -3.37 14.65
CA VAL A 7 8.71 -2.36 15.52
C VAL A 7 7.47 -1.80 14.87
N LEU A 8 7.52 -1.50 13.56
CA LEU A 8 6.37 -0.99 12.81
C LEU A 8 5.21 -2.00 12.76
N ILE A 9 5.50 -3.29 12.56
CA ILE A 9 4.49 -4.37 12.58
C ILE A 9 3.86 -4.48 13.98
N GLY A 10 4.68 -4.42 15.03
CA GLY A 10 4.20 -4.47 16.41
C GLY A 10 3.26 -3.30 16.76
N ILE A 11 3.63 -2.09 16.35
CA ILE A 11 2.79 -0.89 16.55
C ILE A 11 1.49 -1.03 15.74
N GLN A 12 1.54 -1.38 14.45
CA GLN A 12 0.35 -1.52 13.60
C GLN A 12 -0.69 -2.48 14.19
N HIS A 13 -0.27 -3.61 14.78
CA HIS A 13 -1.20 -4.50 15.48
C HIS A 13 -1.82 -3.89 16.74
N GLN A 14 -1.07 -3.10 17.51
CA GLN A 14 -1.54 -2.55 18.78
C GLN A 14 -2.57 -1.42 18.63
N ILE A 15 -2.46 -0.61 17.59
CA ILE A 15 -3.36 0.54 17.33
C ILE A 15 -4.57 0.19 16.44
N GLY A 16 -4.79 -1.09 16.12
CA GLY A 16 -5.87 -1.49 15.20
C GLY A 16 -5.59 -1.14 13.73
N GLY A 17 -4.31 -0.95 13.38
CA GLY A 17 -3.83 -0.71 12.02
C GLY A 17 -3.76 -1.98 11.18
N GLY A 18 -4.82 -2.79 11.19
CA GLY A 18 -4.92 -4.01 10.40
C GLY A 18 -5.10 -3.76 8.90
N ILE A 19 -5.15 -2.50 8.47
CA ILE A 19 -5.37 -2.09 7.08
C ILE A 19 -4.32 -1.04 6.70
N VAL A 20 -3.62 -1.27 5.59
CA VAL A 20 -2.73 -0.30 4.96
C VAL A 20 -3.31 0.08 3.61
N TYR A 21 -3.45 1.37 3.37
CA TYR A 21 -3.93 1.94 2.10
C TYR A 21 -2.83 2.77 1.44
N LEU A 22 -2.73 2.70 0.11
CA LEU A 22 -1.83 3.55 -0.67
C LEU A 22 -2.34 3.77 -2.11
N ASP A 23 -1.96 4.92 -2.66
CA ASP A 23 -2.09 5.24 -4.09
C ASP A 23 -0.77 4.90 -4.80
N CYS A 24 -0.84 4.06 -5.83
CA CYS A 24 0.31 3.63 -6.62
C CYS A 24 0.18 4.18 -8.05
N GLU A 25 1.26 4.72 -8.61
CA GLU A 25 1.26 5.08 -10.04
C GLU A 25 1.04 3.84 -10.92
N ASP A 26 0.35 4.03 -12.05
CA ASP A 26 0.11 2.97 -13.05
C ASP A 26 1.39 2.64 -13.86
N LYS A 27 2.38 2.08 -13.17
CA LYS A 27 3.64 1.60 -13.74
C LYS A 27 3.83 0.13 -13.36
N VAL A 28 4.00 -0.73 -14.37
CA VAL A 28 4.14 -2.20 -14.21
C VAL A 28 5.14 -2.61 -13.11
N PRO A 29 6.33 -1.98 -12.96
CA PRO A 29 7.26 -2.34 -11.90
C PRO A 29 6.71 -2.08 -10.48
N LEU A 30 5.93 -1.01 -10.29
CA LEU A 30 5.36 -0.63 -9.00
C LEU A 30 4.16 -1.51 -8.65
N THR A 31 3.24 -1.69 -9.59
CA THR A 31 2.06 -2.54 -9.38
C THR A 31 2.47 -3.98 -9.05
N SER A 32 3.45 -4.51 -9.78
CA SER A 32 4.02 -5.84 -9.51
C SER A 32 4.71 -5.92 -8.14
N PHE A 33 5.37 -4.86 -7.68
CA PHE A 33 6.00 -4.82 -6.36
C PHE A 33 4.96 -4.91 -5.24
N TYR A 34 3.91 -4.09 -5.29
CA TYR A 34 2.88 -4.07 -4.25
C TYR A 34 2.04 -5.35 -4.23
N GLN A 35 1.70 -5.90 -5.41
CA GLN A 35 1.00 -7.18 -5.50
C GLN A 35 1.78 -8.34 -4.84
N ARG A 36 3.11 -8.36 -4.96
CA ARG A 36 3.97 -9.36 -4.27
C ARG A 36 4.00 -9.19 -2.74
N GLN A 37 3.58 -8.04 -2.22
CA GLN A 37 3.58 -7.72 -0.78
C GLN A 37 2.18 -7.85 -0.15
N ASN A 38 1.30 -8.65 -0.75
CA ASN A 38 -0.09 -8.89 -0.36
C ASN A 38 -1.02 -7.67 -0.43
N PHE A 39 -0.63 -6.61 -1.15
CA PHE A 39 -1.58 -5.55 -1.48
C PHE A 39 -2.52 -6.02 -2.58
N LYS A 40 -3.82 -5.77 -2.39
CA LYS A 40 -4.88 -6.01 -3.37
C LYS A 40 -5.33 -4.67 -3.95
N GLN A 41 -5.41 -4.60 -5.27
CA GLN A 41 -6.04 -3.47 -5.93
C GLN A 41 -7.54 -3.49 -5.59
N PHE A 42 -8.10 -2.33 -5.27
CA PHE A 42 -9.54 -2.22 -5.01
C PHE A 42 -10.21 -1.10 -5.80
N ASP A 43 -9.47 -0.09 -6.27
CA ASP A 43 -10.02 1.00 -7.07
C ASP A 43 -8.92 1.67 -7.93
N ASP A 44 -9.30 2.63 -8.75
CA ASP A 44 -8.41 3.55 -9.43
C ASP A 44 -8.92 5.00 -9.39
N ARG A 45 -7.98 5.94 -9.26
CA ARG A 45 -8.24 7.37 -9.11
C ARG A 45 -7.49 8.14 -10.19
N LEU A 46 -8.20 9.00 -10.92
CA LEU A 46 -7.57 10.01 -11.74
C LEU A 46 -7.28 11.26 -10.87
N SER A 47 -6.01 11.61 -10.71
CA SER A 47 -5.64 12.86 -10.06
C SER A 47 -5.80 14.01 -11.05
N SER A 48 -6.70 14.95 -10.75
CA SER A 48 -6.89 16.15 -11.57
C SER A 48 -5.71 17.13 -11.43
N GLU A 49 -4.99 17.10 -10.31
CA GLU A 49 -3.83 17.95 -10.05
C GLU A 49 -2.58 17.45 -10.79
N ASP A 50 -2.36 16.13 -10.76
CA ASP A 50 -1.19 15.51 -11.39
C ASP A 50 -1.44 15.08 -12.84
N ASN A 51 -2.69 15.18 -13.30
CA ASN A 51 -3.17 14.64 -14.58
C ASN A 51 -2.73 13.17 -14.81
N GLN A 52 -2.73 12.39 -13.74
CA GLN A 52 -2.15 11.05 -13.71
C GLN A 52 -3.13 10.06 -13.07
N LYS A 53 -3.16 8.84 -13.62
CA LYS A 53 -3.91 7.72 -13.04
C LYS A 53 -3.10 7.06 -11.92
N TYR A 54 -3.77 6.88 -10.79
CA TYR A 54 -3.29 6.13 -9.64
C TYR A 54 -4.17 4.89 -9.43
N ILE A 55 -3.54 3.78 -9.07
CA ILE A 55 -4.17 2.53 -8.68
C ILE A 55 -4.18 2.47 -7.16
N GLN A 56 -5.36 2.24 -6.60
CA GLN A 56 -5.55 2.20 -5.16
C GLN A 56 -5.37 0.78 -4.65
N PHE A 57 -4.47 0.63 -3.69
CA PHE A 57 -4.13 -0.65 -3.07
C PHE A 57 -4.50 -0.68 -1.60
N ILE A 58 -4.98 -1.83 -1.15
CA ILE A 58 -5.28 -2.12 0.24
C ILE A 58 -4.60 -3.42 0.66
N ARG A 59 -4.04 -3.46 1.87
CA ARG A 59 -3.52 -4.68 2.49
C ARG A 59 -4.12 -4.85 3.87
N PHE A 60 -4.61 -6.04 4.14
CA PHE A 60 -5.01 -6.47 5.47
C PHE A 60 -3.84 -7.23 6.12
N PHE A 61 -3.58 -6.99 7.40
CA PHE A 61 -2.62 -7.76 8.21
C PHE A 61 -3.24 -9.03 8.78
#